data_AF-A0A372IIN4-F1
#
_entry.id   AF-A0A372IIN4-F1
#
_cell.length_a   1.000
_cell.length_b   1.000
_cell.length_c   1.000
_cell.angle_alpha   90.00
_cell.angle_beta   90.00
_cell.angle_gamma   90.00
#
_symmetry.space_group_name_H-M   'P 1'
#
loop_
_entity.id
_entity.type
_entity.pdbx_description
1 polymer ?
#
loop_
_entity_poly.entity_id
_entity_poly.type
_entity_poly.pdbx_seq_one_letter_code
_entity_poly.pdbx_strand_id
1 'polypeptide(L)'
;MPGPAQNKNCSVPPAPSGVSVNTNIKFANVFHIFSVANIPVFYELVRGKGPMDYKQQAQNYSDGYPIGSPYADFGNFNYGAVGAAFGIPQSILLRAAGYAQGQAGTSSPEWGNWKGGPPYGDDPNDQAQIMDGYNYYQAGCYKHN
;
A
#
# COMPACT_ATOMS: atom_id res chain seq x y z
N MET A 1 0.47 16.35 -31.54
CA MET A 1 -0.64 16.82 -30.69
C MET A 1 -0.49 16.12 -29.34
N PRO A 2 -0.40 16.83 -28.21
CA PRO A 2 -0.47 16.16 -26.92
C PRO A 2 -1.88 15.57 -26.76
N GLY A 3 -1.97 14.29 -26.42
CA GLY A 3 -3.24 13.59 -26.22
C GLY A 3 -4.05 14.21 -25.07
N PRO A 4 -5.36 13.93 -24.98
CA PRO A 4 -6.20 14.46 -23.93
C PRO A 4 -5.60 14.11 -22.56
N ALA A 5 -5.47 15.11 -21.69
CA ALA A 5 -5.07 14.90 -20.31
C ALA A 5 -6.06 13.89 -19.70
N GLN A 6 -5.60 12.67 -19.43
CA GLN A 6 -6.38 11.70 -18.69
C GLN A 6 -6.73 12.35 -17.34
N ASN A 7 -8.02 12.39 -16.99
CA ASN A 7 -8.46 12.87 -15.68
C ASN A 7 -7.74 12.04 -14.61
N LYS A 8 -6.72 12.62 -13.99
CA LYS A 8 -5.95 11.97 -12.94
C LYS A 8 -6.85 11.85 -11.71
N ASN A 9 -7.28 10.64 -11.37
CA ASN A 9 -8.01 10.40 -10.13
C ASN A 9 -7.00 10.46 -8.97
N CYS A 10 -6.92 11.63 -8.33
CA CYS A 10 -6.02 11.87 -7.20
C CYS A 10 -6.73 11.73 -5.84
N SER A 11 -7.78 10.90 -5.76
CA SER A 11 -8.48 10.62 -4.50
C SER A 11 -7.60 9.81 -3.56
N VAL A 12 -7.66 10.10 -2.25
CA VAL A 12 -6.92 9.40 -1.19
C VAL A 12 -7.94 8.91 -0.16
N PRO A 13 -7.89 7.64 0.28
CA PRO A 13 -8.77 7.14 1.33
C PRO A 13 -8.59 7.89 2.67
N PRO A 14 -9.57 7.86 3.57
CA PRO A 14 -9.46 8.49 4.89
C PRO A 14 -8.24 7.97 5.68
N ALA A 15 -7.39 8.89 6.13
CA ALA A 15 -6.18 8.60 6.90
C ALA A 15 -6.37 8.88 8.40
N PRO A 16 -5.53 8.31 9.28
CA PRO A 16 -5.44 8.76 10.67
C PRO A 16 -5.10 10.25 10.77
N SER A 17 -5.50 10.89 11.88
CA SER A 17 -5.18 12.30 12.12
C SER A 17 -3.67 12.57 12.07
N GLY A 18 -3.26 13.60 11.33
CA GLY A 18 -1.85 13.98 11.16
C GLY A 18 -1.05 13.11 10.19
N VAL A 19 -1.65 12.08 9.59
CA VAL A 19 -0.99 11.22 8.59
C VAL A 19 -1.34 11.69 7.17
N SER A 20 -0.33 11.72 6.29
CA SER A 20 -0.50 12.10 4.89
C SER A 20 0.35 11.22 3.98
N VAL A 21 -0.29 10.64 2.96
CA VAL A 21 0.41 9.87 1.93
C VAL A 21 1.46 10.72 1.21
N ASN A 22 1.21 12.02 1.01
CA ASN A 22 2.18 12.92 0.37
C ASN A 22 3.43 13.13 1.21
N THR A 23 3.28 13.22 2.53
CA THR A 23 4.42 13.30 3.46
C THR A 23 5.23 12.01 3.44
N ASN A 24 4.55 10.86 3.41
CA ASN A 24 5.21 9.55 3.33
C ASN A 24 5.94 9.36 1.99
N ILE A 25 5.34 9.80 0.88
CA ILE A 25 5.99 9.83 -0.43
C ILE A 25 7.20 10.76 -0.39
N LYS A 26 7.10 11.98 0.17
CA LYS A 26 8.24 12.91 0.28
C LYS A 26 9.39 12.31 1.10
N PHE A 27 9.08 11.56 2.17
CA PHE A 27 10.09 10.81 2.92
C PHE A 27 10.75 9.72 2.05
N ALA A 28 9.95 8.92 1.34
CA ALA A 28 10.45 7.93 0.40
C ALA A 28 11.29 8.55 -0.73
N ASN A 29 10.96 9.79 -1.14
CA ASN A 29 11.70 10.59 -2.11
C ASN A 29 13.15 10.90 -1.71
N VAL A 30 13.47 10.85 -0.42
CA VAL A 30 14.86 11.00 0.04
C VAL A 30 15.72 9.79 -0.35
N PHE A 31 15.09 8.63 -0.57
CA PHE A 31 15.72 7.36 -0.92
C PHE A 31 15.62 7.04 -2.42
N HIS A 32 15.36 8.05 -3.28
CA HIS A 32 14.92 7.94 -4.69
C HIS A 32 15.92 7.38 -5.72
N ILE A 33 16.40 6.18 -5.45
CA ILE A 33 17.04 5.33 -6.45
C ILE A 33 16.50 3.93 -6.18
N PHE A 34 16.03 3.23 -7.22
CA PHE A 34 15.74 1.79 -7.11
C PHE A 34 17.07 1.08 -6.82
N SER A 35 17.39 1.01 -5.54
CA SER A 35 18.54 0.33 -5.00
C SER A 35 18.00 -0.78 -4.13
N VAL A 36 18.46 -2.00 -4.37
CA VAL A 36 18.18 -3.13 -3.50
C VAL A 36 18.59 -2.84 -2.04
N ALA A 37 19.51 -1.90 -1.82
CA ALA A 37 19.90 -1.44 -0.49
C ALA A 37 18.78 -0.68 0.25
N ASN A 38 17.78 -0.15 -0.45
CA ASN A 38 16.66 0.59 0.14
C ASN A 38 15.43 -0.29 0.41
N ILE A 39 15.40 -1.53 -0.08
CA ILE A 39 14.33 -2.49 0.21
C ILE A 39 14.19 -2.78 1.72
N PRO A 40 15.29 -2.95 2.50
CA PRO A 40 15.19 -3.08 3.96
C PRO A 40 14.54 -1.87 4.63
N VAL A 41 14.84 -0.65 4.18
CA VAL A 41 14.22 0.58 4.72
C VAL A 41 12.72 0.57 4.45
N PHE A 42 12.31 0.28 3.21
CA PHE A 42 10.90 0.13 2.87
C PHE A 42 10.21 -0.92 3.74
N TYR A 43 10.82 -2.10 3.89
CA TYR A 43 10.29 -3.19 4.71
C TYR A 43 10.07 -2.77 6.17
N GLU A 44 11.05 -2.11 6.80
CA GLU A 44 10.90 -1.65 8.20
C GLU A 44 9.79 -0.61 8.38
N LEU A 45 9.51 0.21 7.36
CA LEU A 45 8.41 1.18 7.41
C LEU A 45 7.04 0.50 7.40
N VAL A 46 6.88 -0.54 6.57
CA VAL A 46 5.56 -1.08 6.20
C VAL A 46 5.24 -2.45 6.80
N ARG A 47 6.20 -3.14 7.40
CA ARG A 47 5.96 -4.44 8.04
C ARG A 47 4.96 -4.32 9.19
N GLY A 48 4.42 -5.45 9.64
CA GLY A 48 3.56 -5.51 10.81
C GLY A 48 4.15 -4.76 12.01
N LYS A 49 3.36 -3.87 12.62
CA LYS A 49 3.75 -2.95 13.70
C LYS A 49 4.81 -1.90 13.32
N GLY A 50 5.07 -1.72 12.03
CA GLY A 50 5.94 -0.68 11.51
C GLY A 50 5.30 0.71 11.59
N PRO A 51 6.08 1.78 11.37
CA PRO A 51 5.60 3.17 11.39
C PRO A 51 4.41 3.46 10.46
N MET A 52 4.31 2.76 9.33
CA MET A 52 3.25 2.93 8.33
C MET A 52 2.21 1.80 8.32
N ASP A 53 2.17 0.98 9.37
CA ASP A 53 1.11 -0.03 9.55
C ASP A 53 -0.16 0.59 10.14
N TYR A 54 -0.82 1.42 9.35
CA TYR A 54 -2.03 2.14 9.76
C TYR A 54 -3.22 1.22 10.02
N LYS A 55 -3.24 0.05 9.36
CA LYS A 55 -4.25 -0.99 9.60
C LYS A 55 -4.18 -1.45 11.05
N GLN A 56 -3.00 -1.84 11.55
CA GLN A 56 -2.86 -2.30 12.93
C GLN A 56 -3.00 -1.18 13.98
N GLN A 57 -2.59 0.06 13.66
CA GLN A 57 -2.68 1.20 14.60
C GLN A 57 -4.13 1.56 15.00
N ALA A 58 -5.12 1.22 14.16
CA ALA A 58 -6.54 1.42 14.46
C ALA A 58 -7.36 0.14 14.31
N GLN A 59 -6.72 -1.02 14.50
CA GLN A 59 -7.42 -2.30 14.44
C GLN A 59 -8.43 -2.38 15.57
N ASN A 60 -9.70 -2.54 15.20
CA ASN A 60 -10.79 -2.76 16.14
C ASN A 60 -10.91 -4.25 16.44
N TYR A 61 -11.36 -4.56 17.65
CA TYR A 61 -11.62 -5.91 18.12
C TYR A 61 -13.03 -6.02 18.69
N SER A 62 -13.68 -7.16 18.47
CA SER A 62 -14.92 -7.56 19.16
C SER A 62 -14.70 -8.95 19.74
N ASP A 63 -14.99 -9.14 21.03
CA ASP A 63 -14.82 -10.42 21.73
C ASP A 63 -13.41 -11.05 21.55
N GLY A 64 -12.39 -10.20 21.46
CA GLY A 64 -11.00 -10.62 21.23
C GLY A 64 -10.64 -10.92 19.77
N TYR A 65 -11.60 -10.85 18.84
CA TYR A 65 -11.38 -11.07 17.42
C TYR A 65 -11.23 -9.75 16.64
N PRO A 66 -10.25 -9.64 15.74
CA PRO A 66 -10.09 -8.45 14.90
C PRO A 66 -11.29 -8.29 13.95
N ILE A 67 -11.96 -7.14 14.01
CA ILE A 67 -13.13 -6.82 13.16
C ILE A 67 -12.81 -5.81 12.04
N GLY A 68 -11.55 -5.42 11.91
CA GLY A 68 -11.06 -4.53 10.86
C GLY A 68 -10.60 -3.17 11.38
N SER A 69 -10.04 -2.38 10.49
CA SER A 69 -9.51 -1.05 10.78
C SER A 69 -10.19 -0.03 9.85
N PRO A 70 -10.61 1.14 10.36
CA PRO A 70 -11.15 2.19 9.51
C PRO A 70 -10.12 2.76 8.52
N TYR A 71 -8.84 2.42 8.71
CA TYR A 71 -7.73 2.87 7.87
C TYR A 71 -7.08 1.73 7.07
N ALA A 72 -7.76 0.58 6.92
CA ALA A 72 -7.26 -0.52 6.10
C ALA A 72 -7.04 -0.06 4.65
N ASP A 73 -8.02 0.62 4.06
CA ASP A 73 -7.92 1.17 2.70
C ASP A 73 -6.74 2.13 2.56
N PHE A 74 -6.61 3.09 3.50
CA PHE A 74 -5.50 4.03 3.49
C PHE A 74 -4.15 3.35 3.68
N GLY A 75 -4.06 2.32 4.54
CA GLY A 75 -2.83 1.55 4.75
C GLY A 75 -2.33 0.90 3.45
N ASN A 76 -3.23 0.22 2.74
CA ASN A 76 -2.92 -0.44 1.47
C ASN A 76 -2.63 0.57 0.35
N PHE A 77 -3.38 1.66 0.28
CA PHE A 77 -3.10 2.77 -0.63
C PHE A 77 -1.72 3.38 -0.37
N ASN A 78 -1.39 3.67 0.88
CA ASN A 78 -0.09 4.21 1.27
C ASN A 78 1.05 3.24 0.93
N TYR A 79 0.86 1.94 1.17
CA TYR A 79 1.83 0.90 0.80
C TYR A 79 2.17 0.94 -0.69
N GLY A 80 1.14 1.00 -1.55
CA GLY A 80 1.31 1.13 -3.00
C GLY A 80 2.05 2.41 -3.41
N ALA A 81 1.64 3.55 -2.85
CA ALA A 81 2.20 4.86 -3.21
C ALA A 81 3.65 5.03 -2.74
N VAL A 82 3.95 4.63 -1.51
CA VAL A 82 5.30 4.65 -0.94
C VAL A 82 6.19 3.64 -1.66
N GLY A 83 5.71 2.42 -1.90
CA GLY A 83 6.47 1.42 -2.67
C GLY A 83 6.84 1.91 -4.07
N ALA A 84 5.92 2.59 -4.74
CA ALA A 84 6.19 3.23 -6.03
C ALA A 84 7.27 4.32 -5.93
N ALA A 85 7.26 5.13 -4.87
CA ALA A 85 8.31 6.12 -4.58
C ALA A 85 9.68 5.46 -4.33
N PHE A 86 9.72 4.31 -3.64
CA PHE A 86 10.94 3.50 -3.52
C PHE A 86 11.37 2.82 -4.86
N GLY A 87 10.62 3.01 -5.94
CA GLY A 87 10.89 2.42 -7.25
C GLY A 87 10.54 0.94 -7.36
N ILE A 88 9.82 0.38 -6.39
CA ILE A 88 9.46 -1.04 -6.37
C ILE A 88 8.40 -1.29 -7.46
N PRO A 89 8.55 -2.32 -8.31
CA PRO A 89 7.54 -2.66 -9.29
C PRO A 89 6.19 -3.02 -8.63
N GLN A 90 5.08 -2.57 -9.21
CA GLN A 90 3.73 -2.80 -8.69
C GLN A 90 3.45 -4.30 -8.42
N SER A 91 3.85 -5.17 -9.34
CA SER A 91 3.65 -6.62 -9.20
C SER A 91 4.39 -7.23 -8.00
N ILE A 92 5.52 -6.65 -7.59
CA ILE A 92 6.26 -7.08 -6.39
C ILE A 92 5.51 -6.66 -5.13
N LEU A 93 4.97 -5.43 -5.10
CA LEU A 93 4.14 -4.93 -4.00
C LEU A 93 2.88 -5.80 -3.81
N LEU A 94 2.14 -6.05 -4.88
CA LEU A 94 0.92 -6.86 -4.86
C LEU A 94 1.19 -8.29 -4.37
N ARG A 95 2.28 -8.91 -4.82
CA ARG A 95 2.65 -10.26 -4.39
C ARG A 95 3.15 -10.30 -2.94
N ALA A 96 3.87 -9.28 -2.50
CA ALA A 96 4.35 -9.16 -1.13
C ALA A 96 3.20 -8.95 -0.13
N ALA A 97 2.17 -8.19 -0.50
CA ALA A 97 0.93 -8.06 0.28
C ALA A 97 0.24 -9.41 0.47
N GLY A 98 0.02 -10.16 -0.63
CA GLY A 98 -0.56 -11.50 -0.56
C GLY A 98 0.28 -12.50 0.25
N TYR A 99 1.61 -12.41 0.20
CA TYR A 99 2.48 -13.17 1.10
C TYR A 99 2.22 -12.82 2.56
N ALA A 100 2.18 -11.53 2.89
CA ALA A 100 1.94 -11.04 4.25
C ALA A 100 0.55 -11.44 4.78
N GLN A 101 -0.51 -11.33 3.98
CA GLN A 101 -1.86 -11.76 4.36
C GLN A 101 -1.93 -13.28 4.57
N GLY A 102 -1.24 -14.06 3.75
CA GLY A 102 -1.07 -15.49 3.96
C GLY A 102 -0.36 -15.83 5.28
N GLN A 103 0.71 -15.09 5.63
CA GLN A 103 1.39 -15.25 6.92
C GLN A 103 0.52 -14.85 8.11
N ALA A 104 -0.37 -13.86 7.96
CA ALA A 104 -1.32 -13.45 8.98
C ALA A 104 -2.45 -14.46 9.21
N GLY A 105 -2.63 -15.45 8.32
CA GLY A 105 -3.69 -16.44 8.41
C GLY A 105 -5.08 -15.87 8.09
N THR A 106 -5.16 -14.69 7.47
CA THR A 106 -6.42 -14.02 7.11
C THR A 106 -6.68 -14.05 5.60
N SER A 107 -5.99 -14.93 4.87
CA SER A 107 -6.19 -15.16 3.45
C SER A 107 -7.32 -16.18 3.23
N SER A 108 -8.12 -15.97 2.18
CA SER A 108 -9.16 -16.90 1.77
C SER A 108 -8.68 -17.80 0.62
N PRO A 109 -9.03 -19.10 0.58
CA PRO A 109 -8.58 -20.03 -0.45
C PRO A 109 -8.90 -19.58 -1.89
N GLU A 110 -10.04 -18.91 -2.12
CA GLU A 110 -10.45 -18.40 -3.43
C GLU A 110 -9.56 -17.26 -3.95
N TRP A 111 -8.79 -16.60 -3.08
CA TRP A 111 -7.81 -15.58 -3.47
C TRP A 111 -6.48 -16.19 -3.94
N GLY A 112 -6.34 -17.52 -3.83
CA GLY A 112 -5.14 -18.25 -4.21
C GLY A 112 -4.01 -18.06 -3.20
N ASN A 113 -2.78 -17.91 -3.69
CA ASN A 113 -1.62 -17.68 -2.83
C ASN A 113 -0.55 -16.87 -3.56
N TRP A 114 0.44 -16.41 -2.81
CA TRP A 114 1.48 -15.52 -3.30
C TRP A 114 2.35 -16.10 -4.43
N LYS A 115 2.33 -17.42 -4.67
CA LYS A 115 3.03 -18.06 -5.81
C LYS A 115 2.16 -18.14 -7.07
N GLY A 116 0.86 -17.92 -6.95
CA GLY A 116 -0.11 -17.97 -8.05
C GLY A 116 -0.25 -16.66 -8.82
N GLY A 117 -1.41 -16.48 -9.46
CA GLY A 117 -1.84 -15.24 -10.10
C GLY A 117 -2.54 -14.28 -9.12
N PRO A 118 -2.90 -13.06 -9.56
CA PRO A 118 -3.70 -12.11 -8.78
C PRO A 118 -5.00 -12.76 -8.27
N PRO A 119 -5.46 -12.45 -7.05
CA PRO A 119 -4.93 -11.43 -6.12
C PRO A 119 -3.75 -11.91 -5.25
N TYR A 120 -3.05 -12.99 -5.64
CA TYR A 120 -1.86 -13.49 -4.96
C TYR A 120 -2.11 -13.93 -3.50
N GLY A 121 -3.34 -14.31 -3.16
CA GLY A 121 -3.75 -14.65 -1.80
C GLY A 121 -4.06 -13.44 -0.91
N ASP A 122 -4.06 -12.23 -1.46
CA ASP A 122 -4.46 -11.00 -0.77
C ASP A 122 -5.97 -10.75 -0.93
N ASP A 123 -6.56 -9.93 -0.07
CA ASP A 123 -7.92 -9.44 -0.25
C ASP A 123 -7.99 -8.61 -1.56
N PRO A 124 -8.94 -8.88 -2.47
CA PRO A 124 -9.09 -8.12 -3.72
C PRO A 124 -9.26 -6.60 -3.53
N ASN A 125 -9.89 -6.17 -2.44
CA ASN A 125 -9.99 -4.74 -2.11
C ASN A 125 -8.64 -4.17 -1.68
N ASP A 126 -7.88 -4.91 -0.87
CA ASP A 126 -6.52 -4.51 -0.47
C ASP A 126 -5.61 -4.36 -1.71
N GLN A 127 -5.69 -5.29 -2.67
CA GLN A 127 -5.01 -5.18 -3.98
C GLN A 127 -5.43 -3.93 -4.76
N ALA A 128 -6.72 -3.64 -4.84
CA ALA A 128 -7.24 -2.46 -5.53
C ALA A 128 -6.66 -1.17 -4.95
N GLN A 129 -6.63 -1.06 -3.62
CA GLN A 129 -6.05 0.10 -2.93
C GLN A 129 -4.55 0.23 -3.19
N ILE A 130 -3.79 -0.88 -3.17
CA ILE A 130 -2.36 -0.88 -3.52
C ILE A 130 -2.15 -0.38 -4.96
N MET A 131 -2.99 -0.83 -5.90
CA MET A 131 -2.93 -0.37 -7.29
C MET A 131 -3.25 1.13 -7.42
N ASP A 132 -4.28 1.61 -6.73
CA ASP A 132 -4.67 3.02 -6.73
C ASP A 132 -3.59 3.92 -6.14
N GLY A 133 -2.97 3.51 -5.02
CA GLY A 133 -1.84 4.21 -4.43
C GLY A 133 -0.62 4.25 -5.36
N TYR A 134 -0.32 3.13 -6.02
CA TYR A 134 0.75 3.08 -7.01
C TYR A 134 0.50 4.07 -8.17
N ASN A 135 -0.72 4.05 -8.71
CA ASN A 135 -1.14 4.94 -9.79
C ASN A 135 -1.17 6.41 -9.37
N TYR A 136 -1.56 6.71 -8.14
CA TYR A 136 -1.50 8.05 -7.55
C TYR A 136 -0.09 8.63 -7.61
N TYR A 137 0.92 7.83 -7.24
CA TYR A 137 2.32 8.23 -7.33
C TYR A 137 2.77 8.42 -8.79
N GLN A 138 2.50 7.45 -9.67
CA GLN A 138 2.89 7.50 -11.09
C GLN A 138 2.27 8.70 -11.83
N ALA A 139 1.01 9.03 -11.50
CA ALA A 139 0.32 10.19 -12.05
C ALA A 139 0.88 11.53 -11.54
N GLY A 140 1.73 11.52 -10.51
CA GLY A 140 2.30 12.72 -9.90
C GLY A 140 1.33 13.49 -9.02
N CYS A 141 0.25 12.85 -8.54
CA CYS A 141 -0.76 13.51 -7.71
C CYS A 141 -0.19 14.10 -6.41
N TYR A 142 0.87 13.50 -5.87
CA TYR A 142 1.57 13.96 -4.66
C TYR A 142 2.25 15.33 -4.78
N LYS A 143 2.38 15.87 -6.01
CA LYS A 143 3.03 17.16 -6.27
C LYS A 143 2.09 18.36 -6.14
N HIS A 144 0.79 18.11 -6.06
CA HIS A 144 -0.23 19.16 -6.20
C HIS A 144 -0.99 19.51 -4.91
N ASN A 145 -0.63 18.89 -3.76
CA ASN A 145 -1.20 19.19 -2.44
C ASN A 145 -0.12 19.40 -1.38
#